data_AF-A0A971H8U4-F1
#
_entry.id   AF-A0A971H8U4-F1
#
_cell.length_a   1.000
_cell.length_b   1.000
_cell.length_c   1.000
_cell.angle_alpha   90.00
_cell.angle_beta   90.00
_cell.angle_gamma   90.00
#
_symmetry.space_group_name_H-M   'P 1'
#
loop_
_entity.id
_entity.type
_entity.pdbx_description
1 polymer ?
#
loop_
_entity_poly.entity_id
_entity_poly.type
_entity_poly.pdbx_seq_one_letter_code
_entity_poly.pdbx_strand_id
1 'polypeptide(L)'
;MLVPVKYVLIVSLLWLAGCDSWPPTQVLFTSEPAGEVACYRIPSLVTASDGTLIAVCDQRVPSCADLKGNRDINIVMRTSPDYGETWSDLQVIVDYPEGRSASDPSMITDRLTGTIFLFFNYMDHDLEEGIYYLKMARSSDNGKTWSTPEDITDQITKPDWHGDFKFITSGRGMQTQSGKLV
;
A
#
# COMPACT_ATOMS: atom_id res chain seq x y z
N MET A 1 -16.78 24.13 -31.79
CA MET A 1 -17.40 23.23 -30.79
C MET A 1 -16.96 21.83 -31.18
N LEU A 2 -15.84 21.38 -30.61
CA LEU A 2 -15.09 20.20 -31.06
C LEU A 2 -15.34 19.06 -30.08
N VAL A 3 -15.82 17.95 -30.63
CA VAL A 3 -16.06 16.68 -29.95
C VAL A 3 -14.70 16.01 -29.68
N PRO A 4 -14.43 15.49 -28.47
CA PRO A 4 -13.14 14.89 -28.15
C PRO A 4 -12.94 13.52 -28.83
N VAL A 5 -11.71 13.31 -29.27
CA VAL A 5 -11.17 12.10 -29.90
C VAL A 5 -11.18 10.93 -28.91
N LYS A 6 -11.80 9.80 -29.30
CA LYS A 6 -11.69 8.52 -28.60
C LYS A 6 -10.43 7.79 -29.07
N TYR A 7 -9.55 7.41 -28.16
CA TYR A 7 -8.51 6.42 -28.46
C TYR A 7 -9.12 5.01 -28.39
N VAL A 8 -8.81 4.22 -29.41
CA VAL A 8 -9.20 2.82 -29.58
C VAL A 8 -7.97 1.97 -29.23
N LEU A 9 -8.11 1.04 -28.29
CA LEU A 9 -7.17 -0.09 -28.16
C LEU A 9 -7.89 -1.34 -28.68
N ILE A 10 -7.40 -1.89 -29.79
CA ILE A 10 -7.87 -3.16 -30.36
C ILE A 10 -6.96 -4.27 -29.84
N VAL A 11 -7.56 -5.27 -29.19
CA VAL A 11 -7.01 -6.63 -29.10
C VAL A 11 -8.08 -7.58 -29.63
N SER A 12 -7.89 -8.07 -30.84
CA SER A 12 -8.56 -9.24 -31.43
C SER A 12 -7.60 -10.44 -31.25
N LEU A 13 -7.94 -11.72 -31.11
CA LEU A 13 -9.08 -12.62 -31.33
C LEU A 13 -9.06 -13.62 -30.12
N LEU A 14 -10.06 -14.41 -29.73
CA LEU A 14 -11.20 -15.05 -30.39
C LEU A 14 -12.44 -14.95 -29.48
N TRP A 15 -13.60 -14.68 -30.09
CA TRP A 15 -14.91 -14.83 -29.47
C TRP A 15 -15.35 -16.29 -29.56
N LEU A 16 -15.47 -16.96 -28.41
CA LEU A 16 -16.44 -18.03 -28.22
C LEU A 16 -17.19 -17.75 -26.91
N ALA A 17 -18.51 -17.76 -27.06
CA ALA A 17 -19.58 -17.42 -26.11
C ALA A 17 -19.33 -17.74 -24.62
N GLY A 18 -19.71 -16.82 -23.74
CA GLY A 18 -20.04 -17.15 -22.35
C GLY A 18 -19.91 -16.00 -21.36
N CYS A 19 -21.05 -15.37 -21.04
CA CYS A 19 -21.33 -14.57 -19.85
C CYS A 19 -20.67 -13.18 -19.73
N ASP A 20 -21.48 -12.17 -20.07
CA ASP A 20 -21.36 -10.79 -19.56
C ASP A 20 -21.62 -10.76 -18.04
N SER A 21 -20.63 -11.17 -17.24
CA SER A 21 -20.55 -10.72 -15.86
C SER A 21 -19.11 -10.38 -15.55
N TRP A 22 -18.81 -9.09 -15.46
CA TRP A 22 -17.64 -8.65 -14.70
C TRP A 22 -17.65 -9.39 -13.36
N PRO A 23 -16.49 -9.88 -12.87
CA PRO A 23 -16.44 -10.48 -11.54
C PRO A 23 -17.09 -9.50 -10.54
N PRO A 24 -17.89 -10.01 -9.60
CA PRO A 24 -18.59 -9.15 -8.65
C PRO A 24 -17.59 -8.25 -7.93
N THR A 25 -17.92 -6.96 -7.83
CA THR A 25 -17.11 -6.00 -7.05
C THR A 25 -17.08 -6.44 -5.59
N GLN A 26 -15.88 -6.59 -5.04
CA GLN A 26 -15.68 -6.89 -3.62
C GLN A 26 -15.12 -5.67 -2.88
N VAL A 27 -15.69 -5.35 -1.72
CA VAL A 27 -15.18 -4.32 -0.81
C VAL A 27 -14.26 -5.00 0.19
N LEU A 28 -12.95 -4.72 0.13
CA LEU A 28 -11.95 -5.38 0.98
C LEU A 28 -11.80 -4.72 2.35
N PHE A 29 -11.99 -3.41 2.41
CA PHE A 29 -11.81 -2.61 3.61
C PHE A 29 -13.02 -1.68 3.76
N THR A 30 -13.71 -1.79 4.88
CA THR A 30 -14.87 -0.96 5.22
C THR A 30 -14.81 -0.59 6.68
N SER A 31 -15.07 0.67 6.99
CA SER A 31 -15.25 1.15 8.36
C SER A 31 -16.70 0.92 8.79
N GLU A 32 -16.90 0.59 10.06
CA GLU A 32 -18.23 0.50 10.65
C GLU A 32 -18.66 1.90 11.15
N PRO A 33 -19.92 2.32 10.97
CA PRO A 33 -20.38 3.66 11.35
C PRO A 33 -20.18 4.05 12.82
N ALA A 34 -20.06 3.06 13.71
CA ALA A 34 -19.82 3.23 15.14
C ALA A 34 -18.46 2.63 15.59
N GLY A 35 -17.60 2.26 14.64
CA GLY A 35 -16.27 1.73 14.93
C GLY A 35 -15.24 2.83 15.21
N GLU A 36 -14.13 2.45 15.83
CA GLU A 36 -12.99 3.35 16.09
C GLU A 36 -12.25 3.73 14.79
N VAL A 37 -12.31 2.87 13.76
CA VAL A 37 -11.73 3.15 12.45
C VAL A 37 -12.63 4.10 11.66
N ALA A 38 -12.13 5.30 11.39
CA ALA A 38 -12.86 6.30 10.63
C ALA A 38 -12.90 6.00 9.13
N CYS A 39 -11.81 5.52 8.56
CA CYS A 39 -11.75 5.07 7.16
C CYS A 39 -10.48 4.27 6.86
N TYR A 40 -10.51 3.64 5.69
CA TYR A 40 -9.35 3.03 5.05
C TYR A 40 -8.98 3.82 3.78
N ARG A 41 -7.70 4.11 3.59
CA ARG A 41 -7.23 4.93 2.46
C ARG A 41 -5.89 4.44 1.92
N ILE A 42 -5.53 4.93 0.73
CA ILE A 42 -4.23 4.76 0.10
C ILE A 42 -3.89 3.29 -0.18
N PRO A 43 -4.57 2.66 -1.16
CA PRO A 43 -4.39 1.25 -1.44
C PRO A 43 -3.05 0.98 -2.13
N SER A 44 -2.44 -0.14 -1.75
CA SER A 44 -1.32 -0.79 -2.41
C SER A 44 -1.68 -2.24 -2.73
N LEU A 45 -1.35 -2.73 -3.92
CA LEU A 45 -1.66 -4.09 -4.35
C LEU A 45 -0.47 -4.68 -5.11
N VAL A 46 0.00 -5.85 -4.66
CA VAL A 46 1.03 -6.63 -5.36
C VAL A 46 0.65 -8.09 -5.47
N THR A 47 1.37 -8.80 -6.33
CA THR A 47 1.31 -10.26 -6.44
C THR A 47 2.63 -10.81 -5.89
N ALA A 48 2.56 -11.72 -4.93
CA ALA A 48 3.70 -12.43 -4.38
C ALA A 48 4.24 -13.47 -5.37
N SER A 49 5.38 -14.08 -5.06
CA SER A 49 6.04 -15.04 -5.96
C SER A 49 5.23 -16.33 -6.16
N ASP A 50 4.38 -16.70 -5.20
CA ASP A 50 3.48 -17.86 -5.28
C ASP A 50 2.12 -17.55 -5.94
N GLY A 51 1.93 -16.33 -6.44
CA GLY A 51 0.68 -15.89 -7.06
C GLY A 51 -0.32 -15.26 -6.08
N THR A 52 -0.06 -15.28 -4.76
CA THR A 52 -0.92 -14.64 -3.76
C THR A 52 -1.03 -13.14 -4.03
N LEU A 53 -2.25 -12.60 -4.07
CA LEU A 53 -2.48 -11.17 -4.07
C LEU A 53 -2.40 -10.63 -2.64
N ILE A 54 -1.73 -9.50 -2.47
CA ILE A 54 -1.59 -8.82 -1.18
C ILE A 54 -2.09 -7.39 -1.36
N ALA A 55 -3.20 -7.07 -0.70
CA ALA A 55 -3.77 -5.73 -0.66
C ALA A 55 -3.44 -5.09 0.69
N VAL A 56 -2.88 -3.88 0.67
CA VAL A 56 -2.50 -3.11 1.86
C VAL A 56 -3.11 -1.72 1.78
N CYS A 57 -3.47 -1.12 2.92
CA CYS A 57 -3.92 0.26 3.01
C CYS A 57 -3.67 0.86 4.40
N ASP A 58 -3.86 2.17 4.51
CA ASP A 58 -3.99 2.85 5.80
C ASP A 58 -5.28 2.39 6.49
N GLN A 59 -5.20 2.05 7.77
CA GLN A 59 -6.32 2.04 8.71
C GLN A 59 -6.20 3.29 9.58
N ARG A 60 -7.13 4.24 9.44
CA ARG A 60 -7.05 5.54 10.10
C ARG A 60 -8.00 5.64 11.28
N VAL A 61 -7.44 5.86 12.47
CA VAL A 61 -8.14 5.95 13.76
C VAL A 61 -7.77 7.28 14.44
N PRO A 62 -8.65 7.94 15.20
CA PRO A 62 -10.09 7.91 15.10
C PRO A 62 -10.62 8.83 13.98
N SER A 63 -9.74 9.34 13.09
CA SER A 63 -10.10 10.34 12.09
C SER A 63 -9.62 9.97 10.69
N CYS A 64 -10.27 10.51 9.66
CA CYS A 64 -9.83 10.35 8.26
C CYS A 64 -8.72 11.31 7.83
N ALA A 65 -8.18 12.12 8.74
CA ALA A 65 -7.12 13.08 8.43
C ALA A 65 -5.86 12.37 7.89
N ASP A 66 -5.06 13.10 7.11
CA ASP A 66 -3.76 12.63 6.62
C ASP A 66 -2.72 12.65 7.75
N LEU A 67 -1.54 12.06 7.49
CA LEU A 67 -0.49 11.76 8.47
C LEU A 67 -0.24 12.87 9.50
N LYS A 68 -0.12 14.12 9.05
CA LYS A 68 0.15 15.26 9.94
C LYS A 68 -0.98 15.54 10.93
N GLY A 69 -2.23 15.31 10.52
CA GLY A 69 -3.41 15.56 11.34
C GLY A 69 -3.92 14.32 12.07
N ASN A 70 -3.25 13.17 11.93
CA ASN A 70 -3.68 11.93 12.55
C ASN A 70 -2.51 11.18 13.23
N ARG A 71 -2.68 10.95 14.52
CA ARG A 71 -1.69 10.40 15.44
C ARG A 71 -1.74 8.87 15.55
N ASP A 72 -2.76 8.25 14.95
CA ASP A 72 -2.94 6.80 14.86
C ASP A 72 -3.36 6.40 13.43
N ILE A 73 -2.35 6.02 12.64
CA ILE A 73 -2.55 5.41 11.33
C ILE A 73 -1.72 4.13 11.30
N ASN A 74 -2.41 3.03 11.01
CA ASN A 74 -1.84 1.69 10.94
C ASN A 74 -1.78 1.23 9.49
N ILE A 75 -0.87 0.31 9.18
CA ILE A 75 -0.81 -0.34 7.87
C ILE A 75 -1.38 -1.74 8.01
N VAL A 76 -2.48 -1.99 7.31
CA VAL A 76 -3.22 -3.26 7.38
C VAL A 76 -3.28 -3.94 6.03
N MET A 77 -3.43 -5.27 6.04
CA MET A 77 -3.46 -6.09 4.84
C MET A 77 -4.58 -7.12 4.82
N ARG A 78 -4.92 -7.54 3.61
CA ARG A 78 -5.62 -8.79 3.31
C ARG A 78 -4.92 -9.50 2.17
N THR A 79 -4.95 -10.83 2.17
CA THR A 79 -4.32 -11.65 1.14
C THR A 79 -5.33 -12.55 0.44
N SER A 80 -5.13 -12.82 -0.84
CA SER A 80 -5.96 -13.76 -1.61
C SER A 80 -5.06 -14.77 -2.35
N PRO A 81 -5.19 -16.07 -2.06
CA PRO A 81 -4.44 -17.12 -2.76
C PRO A 81 -5.08 -17.54 -4.09
N ASP A 82 -6.28 -17.05 -4.39
CA ASP A 82 -7.17 -17.50 -5.46
C ASP A 82 -7.56 -16.34 -6.39
N TYR A 83 -6.58 -15.50 -6.74
CA TYR A 83 -6.73 -14.41 -7.72
C TYR A 83 -7.82 -13.39 -7.39
N GLY A 84 -8.14 -13.22 -6.11
CA GLY A 84 -9.12 -12.27 -5.60
C GLY A 84 -10.51 -12.86 -5.41
N GLU A 85 -10.71 -14.17 -5.56
CA GLU A 85 -12.00 -14.83 -5.29
C GLU A 85 -12.36 -14.76 -3.80
N THR A 86 -11.43 -15.13 -2.93
CA THR A 86 -11.57 -15.01 -1.46
C THR A 86 -10.41 -14.25 -0.85
N TRP A 87 -10.67 -13.59 0.28
CA TRP A 87 -9.69 -12.77 0.98
C TRP A 87 -9.60 -13.19 2.44
N SER A 88 -8.39 -13.19 2.99
CA SER A 88 -8.14 -13.42 4.40
C SER A 88 -8.86 -12.41 5.28
N ASP A 89 -8.97 -12.70 6.57
CA ASP A 89 -9.24 -11.70 7.59
C ASP A 89 -8.20 -10.57 7.57
N LEU A 90 -8.58 -9.43 8.18
CA LEU A 90 -7.71 -8.26 8.30
C LEU A 90 -6.49 -8.61 9.16
N GLN A 91 -5.30 -8.27 8.67
CA GLN A 91 -4.05 -8.46 9.38
C GLN A 91 -3.34 -7.11 9.51
N VAL A 92 -2.71 -6.85 10.65
CA VAL A 92 -1.97 -5.61 10.90
C VAL A 92 -0.48 -5.85 10.61
N ILE A 93 0.12 -5.04 9.75
CA ILE A 93 1.57 -5.08 9.46
C ILE A 93 2.31 -4.10 10.36
N VAL A 94 1.81 -2.87 10.45
CA VAL A 94 2.41 -1.80 11.25
C VAL A 94 1.32 -1.19 12.11
N ASP A 95 1.56 -1.20 13.42
CA ASP A 95 0.76 -0.55 14.44
C ASP A 95 1.72 -0.05 15.51
N TYR A 96 1.74 1.26 15.67
CA TYR A 96 2.60 1.95 16.62
C TYR A 96 1.74 2.47 17.78
N PRO A 97 2.34 2.70 18.97
CA PRO A 97 1.62 3.37 20.04
C PRO A 97 1.10 4.75 19.60
N GLU A 98 -0.06 5.15 20.13
CA GLU A 98 -0.66 6.48 19.96
C GLU A 98 0.40 7.60 20.02
N GLY A 99 0.32 8.53 19.07
CA GLY A 99 1.34 9.59 18.89
C GLY A 99 2.39 9.25 17.83
N ARG A 100 2.35 8.05 17.25
CA ARG A 100 3.22 7.63 16.15
C ARG A 100 2.37 6.98 15.08
N SER A 101 2.49 7.45 13.84
CA SER A 101 1.65 6.95 12.76
C SER A 101 2.44 6.62 11.50
N ALA A 102 1.94 5.63 10.76
CA ALA A 102 2.49 5.14 9.51
C ALA A 102 1.44 5.26 8.39
N SER A 103 1.77 5.88 7.27
CA SER A 103 0.80 6.10 6.19
C SER A 103 1.38 5.89 4.80
N ASP A 104 0.47 5.85 3.84
CA ASP A 104 0.73 5.84 2.41
C ASP A 104 1.59 4.65 1.96
N PRO A 105 1.14 3.41 2.23
CA PRO A 105 1.90 2.23 1.89
C PRO A 105 2.14 2.14 0.39
N SER A 106 3.34 1.70 0.02
CA SER A 106 3.70 1.34 -1.33
C SER A 106 4.47 0.04 -1.34
N MET A 107 4.05 -0.91 -2.17
CA MET A 107 4.67 -2.22 -2.25
C MET A 107 5.33 -2.46 -3.59
N ILE A 108 6.40 -3.26 -3.56
CA ILE A 108 7.03 -3.82 -4.76
C ILE A 108 7.49 -5.24 -4.48
N THR A 109 7.09 -6.18 -5.34
CA THR A 109 7.63 -7.54 -5.35
C THR A 109 8.87 -7.58 -6.24
N ASP A 110 10.00 -7.94 -5.67
CA ASP A 110 11.18 -8.35 -6.43
C ASP A 110 10.95 -9.75 -6.98
N ARG A 111 10.75 -9.86 -8.30
CA ARG A 111 10.49 -11.15 -8.97
C ARG A 111 11.71 -12.04 -9.07
N LEU A 112 12.92 -11.55 -8.80
CA LEU A 112 14.13 -12.35 -8.81
C LEU A 112 14.31 -13.11 -7.50
N THR A 113 14.02 -12.46 -6.36
CA THR A 113 14.21 -13.05 -5.02
C THR A 113 12.90 -13.51 -4.38
N GLY A 114 11.76 -13.03 -4.85
CA GLY A 114 10.46 -13.21 -4.21
C GLY A 114 10.22 -12.28 -3.02
N THR A 115 11.19 -11.43 -2.66
CA THR A 115 11.06 -10.47 -1.56
C THR A 115 10.02 -9.41 -1.90
N ILE A 116 9.13 -9.12 -0.96
CA ILE A 116 8.19 -8.00 -1.05
C ILE A 116 8.72 -6.90 -0.15
N PHE A 117 8.90 -5.71 -0.70
CA PHE A 117 9.23 -4.50 0.07
C PHE A 117 7.97 -3.66 0.24
N LEU A 118 7.75 -3.17 1.45
CA LEU A 118 6.71 -2.23 1.84
C LEU A 118 7.38 -0.94 2.32
N PHE A 119 7.17 0.13 1.59
CA PHE A 119 7.61 1.48 1.91
C PHE A 119 6.44 2.28 2.47
N PHE A 120 6.70 3.16 3.44
CA PHE A 120 5.68 4.03 4.00
C PHE A 120 6.29 5.27 4.65
N ASN A 121 5.46 6.30 4.84
CA ASN A 121 5.82 7.50 5.57
C ASN A 121 5.53 7.30 7.06
N TYR A 122 6.35 7.89 7.92
CA TYR A 122 6.23 7.81 9.38
C TYR A 122 6.34 9.20 10.01
N MET A 123 5.58 9.44 11.07
CA MET A 123 5.69 10.63 11.91
C MET A 123 5.62 10.24 13.38
N ASP A 124 6.58 10.71 14.17
CA ASP A 124 6.49 10.70 15.63
C ASP A 124 6.00 12.08 16.08
N HIS A 125 4.70 12.17 16.38
CA HIS A 125 4.03 13.40 16.78
C HIS A 125 4.43 13.88 18.17
N ASP A 126 4.96 12.99 19.01
CA ASP A 126 5.37 13.32 20.37
C ASP A 126 6.82 13.80 20.42
N LEU A 127 7.68 13.27 19.54
CA LEU A 127 9.07 13.66 19.43
C LEU A 127 9.24 14.98 18.66
N GLU A 128 8.72 15.03 17.43
CA GLU A 128 8.84 16.21 16.56
C GLU A 128 7.77 16.22 15.46
N GLU A 129 6.58 16.70 15.84
CA GLU A 129 5.45 16.86 14.92
C GLU A 129 5.84 17.64 13.65
N GLY A 130 5.43 17.13 12.49
CA GLY A 130 5.71 17.74 11.20
C GLY A 130 7.03 17.32 10.57
N ILE A 131 7.83 16.49 11.25
CA ILE A 131 9.00 15.86 10.64
C ILE A 131 8.61 14.49 10.06
N TYR A 132 8.93 14.32 8.78
CA TYR A 132 8.61 13.12 8.02
C TYR A 132 9.82 12.19 7.94
N TYR A 133 9.60 10.95 8.31
CA TYR A 133 10.55 9.85 8.18
C TYR A 133 10.05 8.86 7.15
N LEU A 134 10.99 8.16 6.53
CA LEU A 134 10.71 7.21 5.46
C LEU A 134 11.17 5.84 5.93
N LYS A 135 10.24 4.89 6.02
CA LYS A 135 10.51 3.55 6.56
C LYS A 135 10.21 2.46 5.55
N MET A 136 10.87 1.32 5.75
CA MET A 136 10.70 0.14 4.92
C MET A 136 10.61 -1.12 5.78
N ALA A 137 9.64 -1.97 5.49
CA ALA A 137 9.55 -3.35 5.97
C ALA A 137 9.62 -4.31 4.78
N ARG A 138 9.98 -5.57 5.02
CA ARG A 138 10.05 -6.58 3.97
C ARG A 138 9.49 -7.93 4.42
N SER A 139 8.93 -8.66 3.48
CA SER A 139 8.53 -10.06 3.62
C SER A 139 9.34 -10.94 2.68
N SER A 140 9.84 -12.06 3.19
CA SER A 140 10.54 -13.10 2.42
C SER A 140 9.74 -14.41 2.35
N ASP A 141 8.46 -14.38 2.72
CA ASP A 141 7.59 -15.56 2.84
C ASP A 141 6.20 -15.32 2.25
N ASN A 142 6.14 -14.54 1.16
CA ASN A 142 4.92 -14.19 0.42
C ASN A 142 3.87 -13.44 1.24
N GLY A 143 4.33 -12.55 2.13
CA GLY A 143 3.47 -11.66 2.92
C GLY A 143 2.93 -12.29 4.20
N LYS A 144 3.40 -13.48 4.60
CA LYS A 144 2.95 -14.14 5.84
C LYS A 144 3.53 -13.47 7.07
N THR A 145 4.80 -13.06 7.01
CA THR A 145 5.47 -12.29 8.06
C THR A 145 6.22 -11.10 7.47
N TRP A 146 6.40 -10.08 8.30
CA TRP A 146 7.06 -8.83 7.95
C TRP A 146 8.19 -8.54 8.94
N SER A 147 9.30 -8.03 8.44
CA SER A 147 10.40 -7.56 9.29
C SER A 147 9.97 -6.36 10.12
N THR A 148 10.67 -6.11 11.24
CA THR A 148 10.63 -4.81 11.90
C THR A 148 10.97 -3.70 10.87
N PRO A 149 10.23 -2.58 10.85
CA PRO A 149 10.53 -1.49 9.93
C PRO A 149 11.90 -0.86 10.18
N GLU A 150 12.67 -0.71 9.10
CA GLU A 150 13.93 0.01 9.06
C GLU A 150 13.68 1.48 8.73
N ASP A 151 14.41 2.39 9.39
CA ASP A 151 14.46 3.78 8.99
C ASP A 151 15.46 3.96 7.85
N ILE A 152 14.95 4.38 6.70
CA ILE A 152 15.77 4.58 5.49
C ILE A 152 15.92 6.06 5.17
N THR A 153 15.45 6.99 6.02
CA THR A 153 15.39 8.43 5.75
C THR A 153 16.72 9.00 5.26
N ASP A 154 17.83 8.68 5.95
CA ASP A 154 19.17 9.18 5.61
C ASP A 154 19.75 8.55 4.33
N GLN A 155 19.18 7.44 3.86
CA GLN A 155 19.62 6.78 2.61
C GLN A 155 19.06 7.49 1.37
N ILE A 156 17.98 8.26 1.51
CA ILE A 156 17.22 8.86 0.39
C ILE A 156 17.05 10.37 0.51
N THR A 157 17.27 10.95 1.69
CA THR A 157 17.13 12.39 1.91
C THR A 157 18.47 13.03 2.26
N LYS A 158 18.56 14.36 2.14
CA LYS A 158 19.74 15.13 2.55
C LYS A 158 19.51 15.70 3.95
N PRO A 159 20.56 15.91 4.77
CA PRO A 159 20.41 16.51 6.10
C PRO A 159 19.66 17.85 6.09
N ASP A 160 19.89 18.70 5.09
CA ASP A 160 19.22 20.01 4.97
C ASP A 160 17.71 19.90 4.67
N TRP A 161 17.19 18.71 4.35
CA TRP A 161 15.77 18.44 4.13
C TRP A 161 15.03 18.00 5.40
N HIS A 162 15.66 18.09 6.59
CA HIS A 162 15.07 17.59 7.85
C HIS A 162 13.64 18.09 8.06
N GLY A 163 13.44 19.40 7.94
CA GLY A 163 12.15 20.07 8.11
C GLY A 163 11.27 20.17 6.87
N ASP A 164 11.72 19.63 5.72
CA ASP A 164 10.93 19.65 4.50
C ASP A 164 9.84 18.59 4.54
N PHE A 165 8.76 18.83 3.78
CA PHE A 165 7.80 17.78 3.47
C PHE A 165 8.49 16.68 2.66
N LYS A 166 8.51 15.46 3.19
CA LYS A 166 9.07 14.27 2.54
C LYS A 166 7.96 13.25 2.34
N PHE A 167 7.96 12.63 1.17
CA PHE A 167 6.99 11.61 0.78
C PHE A 167 7.70 10.58 -0.09
N ILE A 168 7.79 9.34 0.38
CA ILE A 168 8.53 8.31 -0.37
C ILE A 168 7.76 7.88 -1.63
N THR A 169 6.50 7.47 -1.48
CA THR A 169 5.59 7.02 -2.55
C THR A 169 4.27 6.54 -1.92
N SER A 170 3.31 6.13 -2.75
CA SER A 170 2.15 5.32 -2.36
C SER A 170 1.78 4.38 -3.52
N GLY A 171 1.02 3.32 -3.25
CA GLY A 171 0.54 2.43 -4.29
C GLY A 171 1.54 1.32 -4.61
N ARG A 172 2.12 1.31 -5.80
CA ARG A 172 2.95 0.18 -6.25
C ARG A 172 4.19 0.64 -7.02
N GLY A 173 5.35 0.11 -6.63
CA GLY A 173 6.59 0.19 -7.40
C GLY A 173 6.64 -0.83 -8.53
N MET A 174 7.60 -0.67 -9.44
CA MET A 174 7.80 -1.57 -10.57
C MET A 174 9.22 -2.10 -10.63
N GLN A 175 9.36 -3.35 -11.07
CA GLN A 175 10.65 -3.91 -11.43
C GLN A 175 10.81 -3.90 -12.95
N THR A 176 11.91 -3.34 -13.42
CA THR A 176 12.29 -3.33 -14.85
C THR A 176 12.67 -4.73 -15.33
N GLN A 177 12.75 -4.93 -16.65
CA GLN A 177 13.23 -6.19 -17.22
C GLN A 177 14.67 -6.54 -16.80
N SER A 178 15.49 -5.52 -16.51
CA SER A 178 16.87 -5.70 -16.04
C SER A 178 16.99 -6.13 -14.57
N GLY A 179 15.87 -6.24 -13.85
CA GLY A 179 15.85 -6.57 -12.43
C GLY A 179 15.88 -5.36 -11.49
N LYS A 180 16.16 -4.16 -12.00
CA LYS A 180 16.13 -2.92 -11.19
C LYS A 180 14.72 -2.65 -10.64
N LEU A 181 14.62 -2.40 -9.33
CA LEU A 181 13.44 -1.90 -8.63
C LEU A 181 13.34 -0.37 -8.75
N VAL A 182 12.14 0.14 -9.01
CA VAL A 182 11.80 1.57 -9.19
C VAL A 182 10.54 1.90 -8.43
#